data_AF-A0A8T2SIK4-F1
#
_entry.id   AF-A0A8T2SIK4-F1
#
_cell.length_a   1.000
_cell.length_b   1.000
_cell.length_c   1.000
_cell.angle_alpha   90.00
_cell.angle_beta   90.00
_cell.angle_gamma   90.00
#
_symmetry.space_group_name_H-M   'P 1'
#
loop_
_entity.id
_entity.type
_entity.pdbx_description
1 polymer ?
#
loop_
_entity_poly.entity_id
_entity_poly.type
_entity_poly.pdbx_seq_one_letter_code
_entity_poly.pdbx_strand_id
1 'polypeptide(L)'
;MLCRKMVEELQQQKENLELQLQNVLINTDFLETWLTANDKKNVDINVDDAFEPCDALSHQLLQCTAKDLAIEDAFYCLDRAAQEASLPVETYLRLVRTLSREQFFHRAVGIKIQATQAQICI
;
A
#
# COMPACT_ATOMS: atom_id res chain seq x y z
N MET A 1 45.53 49.13 -7.60
CA MET A 1 45.42 47.86 -6.84
C MET A 1 43.99 47.51 -6.47
N LEU A 2 43.18 48.45 -5.95
CA LEU A 2 41.78 48.17 -5.54
C LEU A 2 40.87 47.72 -6.70
N CYS A 3 40.95 48.36 -7.87
CA CYS A 3 40.12 47.98 -9.03
C CYS A 3 40.43 46.58 -9.57
N ARG A 4 41.67 46.09 -9.44
CA ARG A 4 42.03 44.73 -9.89
C ARG A 4 41.39 43.67 -9.01
N LYS A 5 41.42 43.84 -7.68
CA LYS A 5 40.71 42.96 -6.74
C LYS A 5 39.20 42.94 -6.96
N MET A 6 38.60 44.12 -7.20
CA MET A 6 37.17 44.22 -7.49
C MET A 6 36.80 43.46 -8.78
N VAL A 7 37.65 43.54 -9.81
CA VAL A 7 37.45 42.80 -11.07
C VAL A 7 37.60 41.30 -10.86
N GLU A 8 38.58 40.84 -10.07
CA GLU A 8 38.77 39.42 -9.72
C GLU A 8 37.58 38.87 -8.93
N GLU A 9 37.04 39.63 -7.97
CA GLU A 9 35.88 39.23 -7.18
C GLU A 9 34.59 39.15 -8.03
N LEU A 10 34.38 40.10 -8.93
CA LEU A 10 33.29 40.05 -9.90
C LEU A 10 33.43 38.88 -10.88
N GLN A 11 34.64 38.56 -11.30
CA GLN A 11 34.93 37.39 -12.16
C GLN A 11 34.56 36.08 -11.44
N GLN A 12 34.95 35.95 -10.18
CA GLN A 12 34.64 34.77 -9.36
C GLN A 12 33.14 34.64 -9.10
N GLN A 13 32.44 35.76 -8.84
CA GLN A 13 30.98 35.74 -8.69
C GLN A 13 30.28 35.35 -10.00
N LYS A 14 30.78 35.82 -11.14
CA LYS A 14 30.27 35.43 -12.45
C LYS A 14 30.43 33.93 -12.68
N GLU A 15 31.63 33.37 -12.47
CA GLU A 15 31.89 31.93 -12.64
C GLU A 15 31.02 31.08 -11.70
N ASN A 16 30.82 31.53 -10.45
CA ASN A 16 29.93 30.87 -9.51
C ASN A 16 28.46 30.91 -9.98
N LEU A 17 27.99 32.05 -10.50
CA LEU A 17 26.64 32.19 -11.05
C LEU A 17 26.44 31.33 -12.30
N GLU A 18 27.44 31.21 -13.17
CA GLU A 18 27.39 30.32 -14.35
C GLU A 18 27.27 28.86 -13.94
N LEU A 19 28.02 28.44 -12.91
CA LEU A 19 27.93 27.09 -12.37
C LEU A 19 26.57 26.83 -11.69
N GLN A 20 26.04 27.81 -10.96
CA GLN A 20 24.69 27.72 -10.39
C GLN A 20 23.61 27.62 -11.46
N LEU A 21 23.72 28.43 -12.53
CA LEU A 21 22.81 28.39 -13.66
C LEU A 21 22.83 27.01 -14.33
N GLN A 22 24.03 26.47 -14.58
CA GLN A 22 24.18 25.13 -15.16
C GLN A 22 23.53 24.06 -14.29
N ASN A 23 23.72 24.11 -12.97
CA ASN A 23 23.08 23.18 -12.03
C ASN A 23 21.55 23.27 -12.07
N VAL A 24 21.01 24.48 -12.10
CA VAL A 24 19.55 24.68 -12.19
C VAL A 24 19.02 24.12 -13.51
N LEU A 25 19.68 24.41 -14.64
CA LEU A 25 19.27 23.91 -15.94
C LEU A 25 19.25 22.37 -16.01
N ILE A 26 20.29 21.72 -15.50
CA ILE A 26 20.37 20.26 -15.45
C ILE A 26 19.26 19.67 -14.56
N ASN A 27 19.04 20.26 -13.38
CA ASN A 27 18.00 19.81 -12.48
C ASN A 27 16.59 20.01 -13.08
N THR A 28 16.37 21.11 -13.78
CA THR A 28 15.10 21.38 -14.49
C THR A 28 14.86 20.33 -15.57
N ASP A 29 15.83 20.04 -16.42
CA ASP A 29 15.71 19.01 -17.47
C ASP A 29 15.44 17.61 -16.89
N PHE A 30 16.13 17.26 -15.80
CA PHE A 30 15.88 16.03 -15.06
C PHE A 30 14.44 15.95 -14.53
N LEU A 31 13.95 17.05 -13.92
CA LEU A 31 12.59 17.11 -13.38
C LEU A 31 11.54 17.06 -14.49
N GLU A 32 11.74 17.75 -15.62
CA GLU A 32 10.83 17.71 -16.76
C GLU A 32 10.76 16.29 -17.37
N THR A 33 11.90 15.63 -17.52
CA THR A 33 11.96 14.24 -17.97
C THR A 33 11.22 13.30 -17.01
N TRP A 34 11.42 13.48 -15.70
CA TRP A 34 10.75 12.66 -14.70
C TRP A 34 9.24 12.93 -14.65
N LEU A 35 8.82 14.19 -14.75
CA LEU A 35 7.41 14.58 -14.76
C LEU A 35 6.70 14.03 -15.99
N THR A 36 7.29 14.18 -17.19
CA THR A 36 6.70 13.63 -18.42
C THR A 36 6.60 12.11 -18.40
N ALA A 37 7.59 11.41 -17.84
CA ALA A 37 7.55 9.95 -17.68
C ALA A 37 6.51 9.49 -16.64
N ASN A 38 6.21 10.31 -15.63
CA ASN A 38 5.29 9.99 -14.53
C ASN A 38 3.96 10.74 -14.60
N ASP A 39 3.67 11.47 -15.69
CA ASP A 39 2.40 12.16 -15.92
C ASP A 39 1.31 11.13 -16.27
N LYS A 40 0.94 10.33 -15.26
CA LYS A 40 -0.17 9.39 -15.27
C LYS A 40 -1.46 10.19 -15.10
N LYS A 41 -1.85 10.92 -16.14
CA LYS A 41 -3.13 11.64 -16.16
C LYS A 41 -4.28 10.68 -15.84
N ASN A 42 -4.94 10.89 -14.71
CA ASN A 42 -6.19 10.25 -14.30
C ASN A 42 -6.29 8.75 -14.64
N VAL A 43 -5.30 7.97 -14.21
CA VAL A 43 -5.55 6.54 -14.06
C VAL A 43 -6.40 6.42 -12.79
N ASP A 44 -7.62 5.92 -12.94
CA ASP A 44 -8.44 5.47 -11.81
C ASP A 44 -7.73 4.25 -11.20
N ILE A 45 -6.74 4.54 -10.36
CA ILE A 45 -5.96 3.50 -9.67
C ILE A 45 -6.81 3.10 -8.48
N ASN A 46 -7.31 1.86 -8.51
CA ASN A 46 -7.86 1.26 -7.32
C ASN A 46 -6.76 1.22 -6.25
N VAL A 47 -7.03 1.82 -5.09
CA VAL A 47 -6.08 1.88 -3.97
C VAL A 47 -5.67 0.48 -3.52
N ASP A 48 -6.55 -0.50 -3.66
CA ASP A 48 -6.27 -1.90 -3.31
C ASP A 48 -5.22 -2.54 -4.23
N ASP A 49 -5.08 -2.04 -5.47
CA ASP A 49 -4.10 -2.54 -6.45
C ASP A 49 -2.75 -1.80 -6.36
N ALA A 50 -2.65 -0.77 -5.51
CA ALA A 50 -1.41 -0.01 -5.35
C ALA A 50 -0.31 -0.81 -4.65
N PHE A 51 -0.70 -1.79 -3.82
CA PHE A 51 0.23 -2.63 -3.06
C PHE A 51 -0.17 -4.09 -3.17
N GLU A 52 0.69 -4.88 -3.81
CA GLU A 52 0.49 -6.31 -3.98
C GLU A 52 1.41 -7.12 -3.06
N PRO A 53 0.96 -8.29 -2.56
CA PRO A 53 1.80 -9.21 -1.82
C PRO A 53 2.97 -9.74 -2.67
N CYS A 54 4.12 -9.98 -2.04
CA CYS A 54 5.35 -10.37 -2.74
C CYS A 54 5.27 -11.70 -3.50
N ASP A 55 4.39 -12.62 -3.07
CA ASP A 55 4.21 -13.94 -3.67
C ASP A 55 2.76 -14.45 -3.52
N ALA A 56 2.44 -15.49 -4.29
CA ALA A 56 1.10 -16.08 -4.31
C ALA A 56 0.65 -16.62 -2.95
N LEU A 57 1.57 -17.16 -2.14
CA LEU A 57 1.26 -17.65 -0.80
C LEU A 57 0.94 -16.51 0.16
N SER A 58 1.71 -15.41 0.15
CA SER A 58 1.39 -14.23 0.97
C SER A 58 0.06 -13.60 0.55
N HIS A 59 -0.25 -13.58 -0.75
CA HIS A 59 -1.55 -13.12 -1.23
C HIS A 59 -2.69 -14.01 -0.72
N GLN A 60 -2.54 -15.32 -0.79
CA GLN A 60 -3.54 -16.25 -0.26
C GLN A 60 -3.70 -16.09 1.27
N LEU A 61 -2.62 -15.89 2.01
CA LEU A 61 -2.65 -15.67 3.46
C LEU A 61 -3.38 -14.37 3.81
N LEU A 62 -3.09 -13.28 3.09
CA LEU A 62 -3.76 -11.99 3.26
C LEU A 62 -5.28 -12.15 3.06
N GLN A 63 -5.69 -12.78 1.96
CA GLN A 63 -7.11 -13.01 1.68
C GLN A 63 -7.79 -13.90 2.74
N CYS A 64 -7.14 -14.97 3.19
CA CYS A 64 -7.70 -15.84 4.24
C CYS A 64 -7.88 -15.07 5.55
N THR A 65 -6.89 -14.24 5.91
CA THR A 65 -6.94 -13.43 7.14
C THR A 65 -8.04 -12.37 7.06
N ALA A 66 -8.14 -11.67 5.93
CA ALA A 66 -9.18 -10.67 5.70
C ALA A 66 -10.59 -11.29 5.79
N LYS A 67 -10.79 -12.48 5.21
CA LYS A 67 -12.08 -13.18 5.28
C LYS A 67 -12.41 -13.69 6.69
N ASP A 68 -11.41 -14.18 7.44
CA ASP A 68 -11.60 -14.58 8.84
C ASP A 68 -12.09 -13.39 9.69
N LEU A 69 -11.43 -12.23 9.56
CA LEU A 69 -11.80 -11.01 10.28
C LEU A 69 -13.17 -10.47 9.85
N ALA A 70 -13.47 -10.47 8.54
CA ALA A 70 -14.78 -10.05 8.06
C ALA A 70 -15.92 -10.93 8.59
N ILE A 71 -15.66 -12.21 8.85
CA ILE A 71 -16.63 -13.10 9.49
C ILE A 71 -16.84 -12.73 10.97
N GLU A 72 -15.80 -12.35 11.70
CA GLU A 72 -15.94 -11.85 13.08
C GLU A 72 -16.81 -10.58 13.14
N ASP A 73 -16.62 -9.66 12.20
CA ASP A 73 -17.46 -8.46 12.05
C ASP A 73 -18.92 -8.84 11.74
N ALA A 74 -19.13 -9.86 10.90
CA ALA A 74 -20.45 -10.39 10.61
C ALA A 74 -21.10 -11.02 11.84
N PHE A 75 -20.35 -11.76 12.66
CA PHE A 75 -20.85 -12.29 13.94
C PHE A 75 -21.26 -11.18 14.89
N TYR A 76 -20.45 -10.14 15.04
CA TYR A 76 -20.81 -8.98 15.84
C TYR A 76 -22.15 -8.36 15.39
N CYS A 77 -22.34 -8.19 14.08
CA CYS A 77 -23.59 -7.68 13.53
C CYS A 77 -24.78 -8.62 13.78
N LEU A 78 -24.59 -9.93 13.62
CA LEU A 78 -25.63 -10.94 13.84
C LEU A 78 -26.04 -11.01 15.30
N ASP A 79 -25.09 -10.95 16.23
CA ASP A 79 -25.34 -10.95 17.67
C ASP A 79 -26.15 -9.72 18.07
N ARG A 80 -25.79 -8.55 17.55
CA ARG A 80 -26.55 -7.32 17.79
C ARG A 80 -27.98 -7.42 17.24
N ALA A 81 -28.15 -7.91 16.01
CA ALA A 81 -29.46 -8.08 15.40
C ALA A 81 -30.34 -9.08 16.16
N ALA A 82 -29.74 -10.13 16.74
CA ALA A 82 -30.45 -11.10 17.58
C ALA A 82 -30.88 -10.47 18.92
N GLN A 83 -30.01 -9.69 19.56
CA GLN A 83 -30.33 -8.97 20.81
C GLN A 83 -31.46 -7.94 20.63
N GLU A 84 -31.49 -7.27 19.49
CA GLU A 84 -32.55 -6.32 19.11
C GLU A 84 -33.86 -7.01 18.68
N ALA A 85 -33.93 -8.36 18.73
CA ALA A 85 -35.05 -9.17 18.23
C ALA A 85 -35.42 -8.91 16.75
N SER A 86 -34.47 -8.36 15.98
CA SER A 86 -34.60 -8.07 14.54
C SER A 86 -34.41 -9.34 13.69
N LEU A 87 -33.81 -10.39 14.27
CA LEU A 87 -33.51 -11.64 13.60
C LEU A 87 -34.17 -12.85 14.30
N PRO A 88 -34.92 -13.70 13.58
CA PRO A 88 -35.43 -14.96 14.15
C PRO A 88 -34.29 -15.90 14.57
N VAL A 89 -34.42 -16.56 15.72
CA VAL A 89 -33.38 -17.43 16.30
C VAL A 89 -32.96 -18.55 15.34
N GLU A 90 -33.89 -19.15 14.61
CA GLU A 90 -33.56 -20.18 13.62
C GLU A 90 -32.67 -19.66 12.49
N THR A 91 -32.86 -18.40 12.09
CA THR A 91 -32.04 -17.76 11.05
C THR A 91 -30.65 -17.44 11.59
N TYR A 92 -30.58 -16.90 12.82
CA TYR A 92 -29.32 -16.66 13.51
C TYR A 92 -28.46 -17.94 13.60
N LEU A 93 -29.02 -19.03 14.14
CA LEU A 93 -28.28 -20.30 14.30
C LEU A 93 -27.79 -20.87 12.96
N ARG A 94 -28.59 -20.72 11.90
CA ARG A 94 -28.21 -21.16 10.54
C ARG A 94 -27.06 -20.34 9.99
N LEU A 95 -27.12 -19.02 10.12
CA LEU A 95 -26.07 -18.11 9.64
C LEU A 95 -24.77 -18.32 10.43
N VAL A 96 -24.85 -18.37 11.76
CA VAL A 96 -23.69 -18.64 12.61
C VAL A 96 -23.01 -19.94 12.21
N ARG A 97 -23.76 -21.04 12.11
CA ARG A 97 -23.21 -22.35 11.69
C ARG A 97 -22.52 -22.28 10.32
N THR A 98 -23.12 -21.57 9.36
CA THR A 98 -22.60 -21.45 7.99
C THR A 98 -21.29 -20.68 7.97
N LEU A 99 -21.27 -19.52 8.62
CA LEU A 99 -20.10 -18.66 8.72
C LEU A 99 -18.98 -19.30 9.55
N SER A 100 -19.29 -19.99 10.66
CA SER A 100 -18.27 -20.70 11.45
C SER A 100 -17.59 -21.81 10.64
N ARG A 101 -18.34 -22.51 9.79
CA ARG A 101 -17.75 -23.51 8.88
C ARG A 101 -16.80 -22.85 7.88
N GLU A 102 -17.19 -21.72 7.30
CA GLU A 102 -16.34 -20.99 6.37
C GLU A 102 -15.07 -20.46 7.05
N GLN A 103 -15.23 -19.86 8.23
CA GLN A 103 -14.15 -19.36 9.08
C GLN A 103 -13.10 -20.44 9.38
N PHE A 104 -13.56 -21.65 9.72
CA PHE A 104 -12.68 -22.79 9.95
C PHE A 104 -11.77 -23.06 8.75
N PHE A 105 -12.30 -23.01 7.52
CA PHE A 105 -11.49 -23.24 6.32
C PHE A 105 -10.47 -22.13 6.09
N HIS A 106 -10.85 -20.86 6.26
CA HIS A 106 -9.90 -19.73 6.14
C HIS A 106 -8.75 -19.85 7.15
N ARG A 107 -9.04 -20.18 8.42
CA ARG A 107 -8.03 -20.42 9.46
C ARG A 107 -7.15 -21.64 9.15
N ALA A 108 -7.76 -22.76 8.76
CA ALA A 108 -7.02 -23.98 8.44
C ALA A 108 -6.09 -23.80 7.24
N VAL A 109 -6.53 -23.06 6.22
CA VAL A 109 -5.70 -22.71 5.06
C VAL A 109 -4.56 -21.79 5.48
N GLY A 110 -4.82 -20.74 6.29
CA GLY A 110 -3.79 -19.85 6.80
C GLY A 110 -2.66 -20.58 7.55
N ILE A 111 -3.02 -21.51 8.45
CA ILE A 111 -2.05 -22.35 9.17
C ILE A 111 -1.19 -23.18 8.22
N LYS A 112 -1.81 -23.77 7.17
CA LYS A 112 -1.07 -24.56 6.18
C LYS A 112 -0.10 -23.70 5.38
N ILE A 113 -0.50 -22.49 4.97
CA ILE A 113 0.36 -21.57 4.23
C ILE A 113 1.58 -21.19 5.07
N GLN A 114 1.37 -20.82 6.34
CA GLN A 114 2.47 -20.47 7.24
C GLN A 114 3.45 -21.63 7.43
N ALA A 115 2.95 -22.86 7.58
CA ALA A 115 3.79 -24.04 7.68
C ALA A 115 4.61 -24.28 6.39
N THR A 116 4.00 -24.07 5.22
CA THR A 116 4.69 -24.19 3.92
C THR A 116 5.74 -23.09 3.74
N GLN A 117 5.44 -21.83 4.07
CA GLN A 117 6.39 -20.72 3.99
C GLN A 117 7.60 -20.94 4.92
N ALA A 118 7.37 -21.46 6.13
CA ALA A 118 8.46 -21.81 7.05
C ALA A 118 9.39 -22.91 6.50
N GLN A 119 8.87 -23.83 5.68
CA GLN A 119 9.69 -24.87 5.03
C GLN A 119 10.48 -24.37 3.82
N ILE A 120 9.97 -23.35 3.12
CA ILE A 120 10.62 -22.76 1.94
C ILE A 120 11.76 -21.81 2.36
N CYS A 121 11.65 -21.16 3.51
CA CYS A 121 12.65 -20.24 4.06
C CYS A 121 13.81 -20.93 4.81
N ILE A 122 13.85 -22.28 4.84
CA ILE A 122 14.94 -23.10 5.39
C ILE A 122 15.68 -23.77 4.23
#